data_AF-A0A834VFK5-F1
#
_entry.id   AF-A0A834VFK5-F1
#
_cell.length_a   1.000
_cell.length_b   1.000
_cell.length_c   1.000
_cell.angle_alpha   90.00
_cell.angle_beta   90.00
_cell.angle_gamma   90.00
#
_symmetry.space_group_name_H-M   'P 1'
#
loop_
_entity.id
_entity.type
_entity.pdbx_description
1 polymer ?
#
loop_
_entity_poly.entity_id
_entity_poly.type
_entity_poly.pdbx_seq_one_letter_code
_entity_poly.pdbx_strand_id
1 'polypeptide(L)'
;MKRSALINQDFSIRVSSVLNRDNRQFGKQFMCDNNDETCWQSDKGEAQWILCQFLNDSFELDSFQIQFQGGFSSREITVESLDADLLVGESFTVYVEDNNLLQKFSKAFAASAKHFRFVFNKPTDMFGRIINDFVKSNFLIKLSEILSIFDWLLNCYNLDYFVENLEDRIPMGLRNCLEKIDLPDIPWIFKEKFIASKPNSVFPLTFLCLREISYMIRSFRSRINNELLPEFDGKSFNENSIPKLKHRFRQKLTTSLDHVLARGIKLKKRHEIERLCRLVLISMQKYRNELEIIDFGSGKCHLSRILSLCYGYKAHCIEADDNNINGAIVQDYKTMKALMKFRPKDLSDGEMPRKVKCFLESTDRIEKIFDVKTPKSYLFLGLHACGSLSNWILEEFARNSNSNCLILACCCYMRKELGPFPMSDCLKRKKDNKFLLTLEARELACHAVEKFLDKIIGNDLDSLRIHGYRAALELLIEKYAPQKRHVPMRTVTNISKIDFIDYVRRAIERMDDIILPNEAFQSDSIQKILNTKINRVAIFYSLRLLIAPIVEFFILMDYERFLCEQSSIRTAQIMPVFDPLISPRNLLLIAYK
;
A
#
# COMPACT_ATOMS: atom_id res chain seq x y z
N MET A 1 10.37 -15.88 -4.99
CA MET A 1 10.03 -16.65 -6.21
C MET A 1 10.46 -15.93 -7.48
N LYS A 2 11.41 -16.51 -8.23
CA LYS A 2 11.77 -16.12 -9.60
C LYS A 2 10.52 -16.21 -10.45
N ARG A 3 9.98 -15.05 -10.78
CA ARG A 3 8.93 -14.92 -11.75
C ARG A 3 9.34 -13.73 -12.67
N SER A 4 10.50 -13.91 -13.34
CA SER A 4 10.85 -13.36 -14.68
C SER A 4 10.56 -14.46 -15.69
N ALA A 5 9.86 -14.22 -16.81
CA ALA A 5 10.43 -13.41 -17.87
C ALA A 5 9.43 -13.11 -19.01
N LEU A 6 9.68 -11.99 -19.68
CA LEU A 6 9.63 -11.88 -21.14
C LEU A 6 8.27 -12.09 -21.84
N ILE A 7 7.62 -10.98 -22.22
CA ILE A 7 6.78 -10.91 -23.44
C ILE A 7 7.60 -11.18 -24.72
N ASN A 8 8.91 -11.48 -24.63
CA ASN A 8 9.70 -11.98 -25.74
C ASN A 8 10.78 -12.96 -25.23
N GLN A 9 10.59 -14.28 -25.36
CA GLN A 9 11.63 -15.35 -25.39
C GLN A 9 11.76 -16.39 -24.24
N ASP A 10 10.87 -16.56 -23.26
CA ASP A 10 11.08 -17.60 -22.22
C ASP A 10 10.13 -18.80 -22.25
N PHE A 11 9.15 -18.79 -23.14
CA PHE A 11 8.36 -19.98 -23.44
C PHE A 11 7.95 -19.99 -24.90
N SER A 12 7.79 -21.19 -25.46
CA SER A 12 7.25 -21.39 -26.79
C SER A 12 5.86 -22.03 -26.69
N ILE A 13 4.96 -21.55 -27.54
CA ILE A 13 3.61 -22.11 -27.65
C ILE A 13 3.57 -23.01 -28.88
N ARG A 14 3.00 -24.19 -28.71
CA ARG A 14 2.52 -25.06 -29.78
C ARG A 14 1.03 -25.28 -29.59
N VAL A 15 0.32 -25.41 -30.69
CA VAL A 15 -1.11 -25.68 -30.71
C VAL A 15 -1.36 -26.91 -31.55
N SER A 16 -2.44 -27.62 -31.28
CA SER A 16 -2.89 -28.78 -32.03
C SER A 16 -3.11 -28.48 -33.51
N SER A 17 -3.75 -27.36 -33.82
CA SER A 17 -4.10 -26.95 -35.18
C SER A 17 -4.33 -25.43 -35.28
N VAL A 18 -4.41 -24.92 -36.50
CA VAL A 18 -4.79 -23.53 -36.79
C VAL A 18 -5.80 -23.57 -37.92
N LEU A 19 -6.94 -22.89 -37.77
CA LEU A 19 -8.05 -22.92 -38.72
C LEU A 19 -7.58 -22.64 -40.16
N ASN A 20 -7.91 -23.52 -41.09
CA ASN A 20 -7.51 -23.45 -42.50
C ASN A 20 -5.98 -23.33 -42.73
N ARG A 21 -5.17 -23.64 -41.70
CA ARG A 21 -3.73 -23.36 -41.64
C ARG A 21 -3.38 -21.88 -41.83
N ASP A 22 -4.36 -20.98 -41.68
CA ASP A 22 -4.17 -19.53 -41.83
C ASP A 22 -3.58 -18.94 -40.55
N ASN A 23 -2.26 -19.08 -40.44
CA ASN A 23 -1.50 -18.50 -39.35
C ASN A 23 -1.55 -16.96 -39.35
N ARG A 24 -1.93 -16.29 -40.45
CA ARG A 24 -1.99 -14.82 -40.50
C ARG A 24 -3.25 -14.27 -39.85
N GLN A 25 -4.34 -15.03 -39.83
CA GLN A 25 -5.60 -14.58 -39.24
C GLN A 25 -5.94 -15.29 -37.93
N PHE A 26 -5.51 -16.55 -37.76
CA PHE A 26 -5.94 -17.40 -36.64
C PHE A 26 -4.79 -18.06 -35.89
N GLY A 27 -3.56 -17.59 -36.12
CA GLY A 27 -2.35 -18.18 -35.56
C GLY A 27 -2.22 -18.05 -34.04
N LYS A 28 -1.42 -18.94 -33.46
CA LYS A 28 -1.14 -19.01 -32.01
C LYS A 28 -0.57 -17.72 -31.41
N GLN A 29 0.07 -16.88 -32.22
CA GLN A 29 0.61 -15.60 -31.76
C GLN A 29 -0.48 -14.66 -31.21
N PHE A 30 -1.72 -14.82 -31.68
CA PHE A 30 -2.87 -14.01 -31.25
C PHE A 30 -3.42 -14.38 -29.87
N MET A 31 -2.81 -15.37 -29.19
CA MET A 31 -3.11 -15.67 -27.78
C MET A 31 -2.34 -14.79 -26.80
N CYS A 32 -1.26 -14.17 -27.26
CA CYS A 32 -0.33 -13.43 -26.42
C CYS A 32 0.04 -12.06 -27.02
N ASP A 33 -0.71 -11.59 -28.02
CA ASP A 33 -0.47 -10.32 -28.71
C ASP A 33 -1.12 -9.11 -28.01
N ASN A 34 -1.88 -9.34 -26.92
CA ASN A 34 -2.62 -8.33 -26.17
C ASN A 34 -3.60 -7.51 -27.02
N ASN A 35 -4.16 -8.10 -28.07
CA ASN A 35 -5.20 -7.46 -28.89
C ASN A 35 -6.52 -8.23 -28.75
N ASP A 36 -7.59 -7.50 -28.42
CA ASP A 36 -8.91 -8.10 -28.19
C ASP A 36 -9.70 -8.40 -29.46
N GLU A 37 -9.20 -7.92 -30.60
CA GLU A 37 -9.76 -8.16 -31.93
C GLU A 37 -9.15 -9.39 -32.63
N THR A 38 -8.13 -10.02 -32.02
CA THR A 38 -7.41 -11.16 -32.58
C THR A 38 -7.47 -12.36 -31.64
N CYS A 39 -7.49 -13.57 -32.21
CA CYS A 39 -7.49 -14.81 -31.44
C CYS A 39 -6.87 -15.97 -32.20
N TRP A 40 -6.42 -16.99 -31.47
CA TRP A 40 -6.14 -18.29 -32.06
C TRP A 40 -7.45 -19.03 -32.31
N GLN A 41 -7.55 -19.70 -33.47
CA GLN A 41 -8.65 -20.60 -33.80
C GLN A 41 -8.10 -21.92 -34.31
N SER A 42 -8.68 -23.03 -33.87
CA SER A 42 -8.30 -24.39 -34.25
C SER A 42 -9.11 -24.91 -35.46
N ASP A 43 -8.58 -25.90 -36.18
CA ASP A 43 -9.34 -26.73 -37.12
C ASP A 43 -10.13 -27.83 -36.39
N LYS A 44 -11.15 -28.40 -37.05
CA LYS A 44 -11.97 -29.53 -36.56
C LYS A 44 -11.16 -30.73 -36.06
N GLY A 45 -11.60 -31.35 -34.95
CA GLY A 45 -10.95 -32.46 -34.23
C GLY A 45 -11.67 -32.85 -32.92
N GLU A 46 -11.34 -34.00 -32.35
CA GLU A 46 -12.00 -34.52 -31.13
C GLU A 46 -11.51 -33.85 -29.83
N ALA A 47 -10.29 -33.33 -29.83
CA ALA A 47 -9.72 -32.54 -28.75
C ALA A 47 -8.70 -31.55 -29.34
N GLN A 48 -8.66 -30.34 -28.79
CA GLN A 48 -7.65 -29.35 -29.15
C GLN A 48 -6.73 -29.14 -27.95
N TRP A 49 -5.49 -28.74 -28.20
CA TRP A 49 -4.55 -28.53 -27.11
C TRP A 49 -3.61 -27.38 -27.35
N ILE A 50 -3.15 -26.80 -26.24
CA ILE A 50 -2.10 -25.78 -26.20
C ILE A 50 -0.98 -26.31 -25.33
N LEU A 51 0.20 -26.43 -25.93
CA LEU A 51 1.42 -26.83 -25.27
C LEU A 51 2.29 -25.60 -25.04
N CYS A 52 2.54 -25.30 -23.77
CA CYS A 52 3.46 -24.26 -23.34
C CYS A 52 4.76 -24.92 -22.87
N GLN A 53 5.86 -24.56 -23.52
CA GLN A 53 7.20 -25.07 -23.23
C GLN A 53 8.07 -23.95 -22.70
N PHE A 54 8.50 -24.03 -21.44
CA PHE A 54 9.35 -23.05 -20.79
C PHE A 54 10.83 -23.37 -21.07
N LEU A 55 11.58 -22.39 -21.59
CA LEU A 55 12.89 -22.63 -22.24
C LEU A 55 14.07 -22.76 -21.26
N ASN A 56 13.95 -22.19 -20.05
CA ASN A 56 15.08 -22.05 -19.12
C ASN A 56 14.97 -22.95 -17.86
N ASP A 57 13.97 -22.69 -17.01
CA ASP A 57 13.77 -23.38 -15.72
C ASP A 57 12.39 -24.04 -15.66
N SER A 58 12.18 -24.99 -14.72
CA SER A 58 10.84 -25.50 -14.43
C SER A 58 9.93 -24.37 -13.92
N PHE A 59 8.67 -24.41 -14.32
CA PHE A 59 7.68 -23.40 -14.02
C PHE A 59 6.64 -23.97 -13.06
N GLU A 60 6.44 -23.30 -11.93
CA GLU A 60 5.32 -23.59 -11.02
C GLU A 60 4.07 -22.87 -11.53
N LEU A 61 3.01 -23.62 -11.84
CA LEU A 61 1.73 -23.09 -12.32
C LEU A 61 0.75 -22.83 -11.16
N ASP A 62 0.73 -21.60 -10.63
CA ASP A 62 -0.18 -21.18 -9.54
C ASP A 62 -1.59 -20.78 -10.01
N SER A 63 -1.69 -20.18 -11.19
CA SER A 63 -2.96 -19.79 -11.80
C SER A 63 -2.82 -19.61 -13.31
N PHE A 64 -3.92 -19.75 -14.04
CA PHE A 64 -4.04 -19.36 -15.44
C PHE A 64 -5.37 -18.64 -15.69
N GLN A 65 -5.45 -17.96 -16.83
CA GLN A 65 -6.65 -17.27 -17.28
C GLN A 65 -7.01 -17.74 -18.67
N ILE A 66 -8.30 -17.74 -18.98
CA ILE A 66 -8.81 -18.05 -20.32
C ILE A 66 -10.00 -17.16 -20.62
N GLN A 67 -10.12 -16.73 -21.86
CA GLN A 67 -11.26 -15.96 -22.32
C GLN A 67 -11.62 -16.47 -23.70
N PHE A 68 -12.87 -16.90 -23.89
CA PHE A 68 -13.39 -17.28 -25.19
C PHE A 68 -13.99 -16.06 -25.89
N GLN A 69 -14.01 -16.10 -27.23
CA GLN A 69 -14.56 -15.03 -28.06
C GLN A 69 -15.41 -15.68 -29.16
N GLY A 70 -16.73 -15.62 -29.00
CA GLY A 70 -17.69 -16.18 -29.95
C GLY A 70 -18.86 -16.87 -29.26
N GLY A 71 -19.52 -17.78 -29.97
CA GLY A 71 -20.68 -18.52 -29.48
C GLY A 71 -20.36 -19.88 -28.87
N PHE A 72 -19.11 -20.14 -28.48
CA PHE A 72 -18.67 -21.50 -28.17
C PHE A 72 -17.43 -21.58 -27.25
N SER A 73 -17.40 -22.57 -26.34
CA SER A 73 -16.21 -22.93 -25.55
C SER A 73 -16.18 -24.40 -25.10
N SER A 74 -15.00 -24.92 -24.76
CA SER A 74 -14.89 -26.21 -24.05
C SER A 74 -15.35 -26.03 -22.60
N ARG A 75 -16.21 -26.94 -22.13
CA ARG A 75 -16.70 -26.97 -20.74
C ARG A 75 -15.69 -27.61 -19.77
N GLU A 76 -14.68 -28.28 -20.31
CA GLU A 76 -13.76 -29.11 -19.54
C GLU A 76 -12.33 -28.98 -20.10
N ILE A 77 -11.44 -28.36 -19.33
CA ILE A 77 -10.02 -28.26 -19.68
C ILE A 77 -9.23 -29.15 -18.74
N THR A 78 -8.52 -30.13 -19.28
CA THR A 78 -7.50 -30.87 -18.53
C THR A 78 -6.16 -30.18 -18.70
N VAL A 79 -5.54 -29.82 -17.59
CA VAL A 79 -4.20 -29.25 -17.54
C VAL A 79 -3.24 -30.35 -17.08
N GLU A 80 -2.23 -30.61 -17.89
CA GLU A 80 -1.24 -31.67 -17.69
C GLU A 80 0.15 -31.04 -17.55
N SER A 81 0.87 -31.45 -16.52
CA SER A 81 2.32 -31.27 -16.45
C SER A 81 2.99 -32.37 -17.26
N LEU A 82 3.97 -32.02 -18.10
CA LEU A 82 4.72 -33.01 -18.88
C LEU A 82 6.22 -32.95 -18.55
N ASP A 83 6.86 -34.12 -18.58
CA ASP A 83 8.30 -34.25 -18.43
C ASP A 83 9.07 -33.92 -19.72
N ALA A 84 10.36 -34.28 -19.78
CA ALA A 84 11.20 -34.02 -20.95
C ALA A 84 10.78 -34.83 -22.19
N ASP A 85 10.18 -36.01 -21.99
CA ASP A 85 9.72 -36.93 -23.04
C ASP A 85 8.24 -36.71 -23.39
N LEU A 86 7.64 -35.61 -22.89
CA LEU A 86 6.22 -35.27 -23.02
C LEU A 86 5.27 -36.31 -22.42
N LEU A 87 5.75 -37.10 -21.46
CA LEU A 87 4.91 -38.00 -20.67
C LEU A 87 4.19 -37.19 -19.59
N VAL A 88 2.93 -37.55 -19.35
CA VAL A 88 2.08 -36.87 -18.36
C VAL A 88 2.54 -37.23 -16.96
N GLY A 89 2.90 -36.20 -16.19
CA GLY A 89 3.12 -36.30 -14.75
C GLY A 89 1.80 -36.16 -14.01
N GLU A 90 1.57 -34.99 -13.41
CA GLU A 90 0.30 -34.65 -12.77
C GLU A 90 -0.67 -34.00 -13.77
N SER A 91 -1.96 -34.28 -13.61
CA SER A 91 -3.03 -33.62 -14.36
C SER A 91 -4.22 -33.26 -13.47
N PHE A 92 -4.95 -32.22 -13.85
CA PHE A 92 -6.20 -31.83 -13.19
C PHE A 92 -7.16 -31.25 -14.22
N THR A 93 -8.45 -31.30 -13.90
CA THR A 93 -9.51 -30.78 -14.76
C THR A 93 -10.13 -29.55 -14.14
N VAL A 94 -10.31 -28.50 -14.93
CA VAL A 94 -11.16 -27.36 -14.58
C VAL A 94 -12.40 -27.33 -15.45
N TYR A 95 -13.48 -26.80 -14.88
CA TYR A 95 -14.73 -26.58 -15.58
C TYR A 95 -14.88 -25.10 -15.88
N VAL A 96 -15.20 -24.79 -17.14
CA VAL A 96 -15.23 -23.43 -17.65
C VAL A 96 -16.67 -23.05 -17.98
N GLU A 97 -17.04 -21.82 -17.64
CA GLU A 97 -18.34 -21.28 -17.99
C GLU A 97 -18.39 -20.94 -19.49
N ASP A 98 -19.52 -21.25 -20.13
CA ASP A 98 -19.71 -21.01 -21.56
C ASP A 98 -20.11 -19.55 -21.82
N ASN A 99 -19.16 -18.63 -21.59
CA ASN A 99 -19.33 -17.20 -21.79
C ASN A 99 -18.03 -16.54 -22.29
N ASN A 100 -18.16 -15.30 -22.78
CA ASN A 100 -17.06 -14.51 -23.34
C ASN A 100 -16.29 -13.70 -22.29
N LEU A 101 -16.52 -13.96 -20.99
CA LEU A 101 -15.81 -13.27 -19.92
C LEU A 101 -14.43 -13.91 -19.70
N LEU A 102 -13.47 -13.10 -19.26
CA LEU A 102 -12.18 -13.59 -18.78
C LEU A 102 -12.39 -14.39 -17.50
N GLN A 103 -12.05 -15.67 -17.54
CA GLN A 103 -12.17 -16.61 -16.44
C GLN A 103 -10.80 -16.93 -15.86
N LYS A 104 -10.70 -16.90 -14.53
CA LYS A 104 -9.45 -17.11 -13.80
C LYS A 104 -9.54 -18.38 -12.97
N PHE A 105 -8.55 -19.25 -13.13
CA PHE A 105 -8.41 -20.48 -12.37
C PHE A 105 -7.17 -20.39 -11.49
N SER A 106 -7.36 -20.44 -10.17
CA SER A 106 -6.29 -20.38 -9.16
C SER A 106 -6.49 -21.48 -8.11
N LYS A 107 -5.41 -21.90 -7.44
CA LYS A 107 -5.42 -22.80 -6.26
C LYS A 107 -5.75 -24.29 -6.46
N ALA A 108 -5.90 -24.78 -7.69
CA ALA A 108 -6.22 -26.21 -7.92
C ALA A 108 -4.99 -27.12 -8.15
N PHE A 109 -3.79 -26.56 -8.30
CA PHE A 109 -2.63 -27.32 -8.75
C PHE A 109 -1.32 -26.68 -8.28
N ALA A 110 -0.40 -27.50 -7.80
CA ALA A 110 0.95 -27.09 -7.42
C ALA A 110 1.98 -28.00 -8.11
N ALA A 111 2.01 -27.97 -9.44
CA ALA A 111 3.02 -28.69 -10.20
C ALA A 111 4.10 -27.75 -10.73
N SER A 112 5.35 -28.22 -10.66
CA SER A 112 6.51 -27.62 -11.28
C SER A 112 6.93 -28.47 -12.48
N ALA A 113 6.81 -27.94 -13.69
CA ALA A 113 7.21 -28.65 -14.92
C ALA A 113 7.80 -27.71 -15.97
N LYS A 114 8.55 -28.27 -16.93
CA LYS A 114 9.04 -27.52 -18.10
C LYS A 114 7.98 -27.39 -19.20
N HIS A 115 7.02 -28.30 -19.22
CA HIS A 115 5.97 -28.36 -20.21
C HIS A 115 4.61 -28.42 -19.51
N PHE A 116 3.67 -27.61 -19.98
CA PHE A 116 2.27 -27.71 -19.59
C PHE A 116 1.41 -27.83 -20.83
N ARG A 117 0.51 -28.81 -20.85
CA ARG A 117 -0.46 -29.01 -21.92
C ARG A 117 -1.86 -28.76 -21.39
N PHE A 118 -2.58 -27.86 -22.04
CA PHE A 118 -3.99 -27.56 -21.79
C PHE A 118 -4.78 -28.29 -22.86
N VAL A 119 -5.55 -29.29 -22.47
CA VAL A 119 -6.36 -30.14 -23.36
C VAL A 119 -7.82 -29.75 -23.22
N PHE A 120 -8.43 -29.34 -24.33
CA PHE A 120 -9.82 -28.92 -24.44
C PHE A 120 -10.64 -30.16 -24.76
N ASN A 121 -11.23 -30.75 -23.72
CA ASN A 121 -12.01 -31.97 -23.83
C ASN A 121 -13.43 -31.67 -24.31
N LYS A 122 -14.00 -32.62 -25.05
CA LYS A 122 -15.38 -32.57 -25.56
C LYS A 122 -15.72 -31.19 -26.19
N PRO A 123 -14.92 -30.70 -27.15
CA PRO A 123 -15.23 -29.46 -27.84
C PRO A 123 -16.53 -29.66 -28.63
N THR A 124 -17.56 -28.90 -28.29
CA THR A 124 -18.84 -28.93 -28.99
C THR A 124 -18.86 -28.11 -30.31
N ASP A 125 -17.86 -27.25 -30.60
CA ASP A 125 -17.45 -26.69 -31.91
C ASP A 125 -16.07 -25.93 -31.81
N MET A 126 -15.50 -25.38 -32.88
CA MET A 126 -14.03 -25.17 -33.06
C MET A 126 -13.41 -23.77 -32.84
N PHE A 127 -14.01 -22.91 -32.02
CA PHE A 127 -13.52 -21.54 -31.87
C PHE A 127 -13.37 -21.17 -30.40
N GLY A 128 -12.15 -21.26 -29.86
CA GLY A 128 -11.86 -20.91 -28.47
C GLY A 128 -10.52 -20.16 -28.33
N ARG A 129 -10.59 -18.92 -27.83
CA ARG A 129 -9.43 -18.08 -27.49
C ARG A 129 -8.84 -18.50 -26.13
N ILE A 130 -7.52 -18.42 -26.01
CA ILE A 130 -6.76 -18.56 -24.75
C ILE A 130 -5.88 -17.33 -24.61
N ILE A 131 -5.96 -16.64 -23.47
CA ILE A 131 -5.00 -15.60 -23.08
C ILE A 131 -4.17 -16.18 -21.95
N ASN A 132 -3.07 -16.85 -22.30
CA ASN A 132 -2.17 -17.46 -21.31
C ASN A 132 -1.28 -16.37 -20.69
N ASP A 133 -1.82 -15.67 -19.69
CA ASP A 133 -1.04 -14.79 -18.83
C ASP A 133 -0.35 -15.64 -17.74
N PHE A 134 0.79 -16.23 -18.08
CA PHE A 134 1.70 -16.80 -17.09
C PHE A 134 2.32 -15.64 -16.31
N VAL A 135 1.61 -15.10 -15.32
CA VAL A 135 2.10 -13.98 -14.51
C VAL A 135 3.16 -14.47 -13.55
N LYS A 136 4.36 -14.67 -14.10
CA LYS A 136 5.58 -14.49 -13.38
C LYS A 136 5.57 -13.01 -12.84
N SER A 137 4.97 -12.78 -11.66
CA SER A 137 4.73 -11.45 -11.06
C SER A 137 6.02 -10.81 -10.54
N ASN A 138 6.84 -10.33 -11.46
CA ASN A 138 7.74 -9.21 -11.19
C ASN A 138 6.95 -7.89 -11.10
N PHE A 139 5.78 -7.87 -10.44
CA PHE A 139 4.93 -6.68 -10.30
C PHE A 139 5.69 -5.53 -9.61
N LEU A 140 6.50 -5.86 -8.60
CA LEU A 140 7.37 -4.89 -7.92
C LEU A 140 8.36 -4.22 -8.90
N ILE A 141 8.94 -4.99 -9.82
CA ILE A 141 9.86 -4.47 -10.84
C ILE A 141 9.08 -3.61 -11.84
N LYS A 142 7.95 -4.09 -12.38
CA LYS A 142 7.09 -3.29 -13.27
C LYS A 142 6.66 -1.97 -12.61
N LEU A 143 6.38 -1.98 -11.31
CA LEU A 143 6.03 -0.79 -10.55
C LEU A 143 7.21 0.19 -10.46
N SER A 144 8.43 -0.32 -10.24
CA SER A 144 9.66 0.49 -10.35
C SER A 144 9.80 1.12 -11.73
N GLU A 145 9.58 0.37 -12.81
CA GLU A 145 9.61 0.93 -14.17
C GLU A 145 8.57 2.03 -14.38
N ILE A 146 7.33 1.82 -13.92
CA ILE A 146 6.26 2.82 -13.99
C ILE A 146 6.64 4.09 -13.21
N LEU A 147 7.12 3.95 -11.98
CA LEU A 147 7.54 5.09 -11.16
C LEU A 147 8.67 5.89 -11.85
N SER A 148 9.61 5.22 -12.53
CA SER A 148 10.68 5.89 -13.28
C SER A 148 10.18 6.76 -14.45
N ILE A 149 9.02 6.46 -15.05
CA ILE A 149 8.41 7.29 -16.10
C ILE A 149 7.93 8.64 -15.53
N PHE A 150 7.58 8.67 -14.25
CA PHE A 150 7.04 9.84 -13.56
C PHE A 150 8.08 10.52 -12.66
N ASP A 151 9.37 10.31 -12.91
CA ASP A 151 10.46 10.92 -12.13
C ASP A 151 10.33 12.45 -12.01
N TRP A 152 9.91 13.10 -13.11
CA TRP A 152 9.63 14.54 -13.19
C TRP A 152 8.53 15.03 -12.23
N LEU A 153 7.62 14.14 -11.82
CA LEU A 153 6.52 14.42 -10.90
C LEU A 153 6.86 14.02 -9.45
N LEU A 154 7.70 12.99 -9.29
CA LEU A 154 8.11 12.44 -8.00
C LEU A 154 9.18 13.30 -7.32
N ASN A 155 10.15 13.79 -8.09
CA ASN A 155 11.36 14.47 -7.58
C ASN A 155 11.22 15.99 -7.59
N CYS A 156 10.20 16.49 -6.90
CA CYS A 156 10.04 17.92 -6.62
C CYS A 156 9.25 18.11 -5.32
N TYR A 157 9.16 19.33 -4.79
CA TYR A 157 8.16 19.68 -3.78
C TYR A 157 7.04 20.53 -4.38
N ASN A 158 5.82 20.34 -3.90
CA ASN A 158 4.66 21.10 -4.40
C ASN A 158 4.79 22.61 -4.16
N LEU A 159 5.51 23.00 -3.10
CA LEU A 159 5.82 24.41 -2.77
C LEU A 159 6.82 25.05 -3.76
N ASP A 160 7.62 24.26 -4.47
CA ASP A 160 8.58 24.79 -5.45
C ASP A 160 7.95 25.06 -6.83
N TYR A 161 6.61 24.97 -6.94
CA TYR A 161 5.90 25.09 -8.22
C TYR A 161 6.33 26.31 -9.04
N PHE A 162 6.46 27.47 -8.41
CA PHE A 162 6.89 28.71 -9.07
C PHE A 162 8.41 28.89 -9.07
N VAL A 163 9.12 28.40 -8.04
CA VAL A 163 10.58 28.53 -7.94
C VAL A 163 11.28 27.72 -9.04
N GLU A 164 10.78 26.51 -9.30
CA GLU A 164 11.39 25.57 -10.24
C GLU A 164 10.63 25.45 -11.57
N ASN A 165 9.63 26.31 -11.80
CA ASN A 165 8.74 26.27 -12.95
C ASN A 165 8.20 24.85 -13.22
N LEU A 166 7.63 24.21 -12.20
CA LEU A 166 7.25 22.79 -12.28
C LEU A 166 6.19 22.49 -13.36
N GLU A 167 5.42 23.51 -13.77
CA GLU A 167 4.52 23.44 -14.93
C GLU A 167 5.28 23.02 -16.20
N ASP A 168 6.52 23.48 -16.36
CA ASP A 168 7.38 23.19 -17.51
C ASP A 168 7.90 21.76 -17.56
N ARG A 169 7.85 21.04 -16.44
CA ARG A 169 8.21 19.62 -16.36
C ARG A 169 7.08 18.70 -16.80
N ILE A 170 5.84 19.19 -16.84
CA ILE A 170 4.69 18.40 -17.27
C ILE A 170 4.80 18.14 -18.78
N PRO A 171 4.69 16.89 -19.26
CA PRO A 171 4.68 16.58 -20.68
C PRO A 171 3.64 17.41 -21.43
N MET A 172 4.04 18.00 -22.57
CA MET A 172 3.24 19.00 -23.30
C MET A 172 1.80 18.57 -23.55
N GLY A 173 1.59 17.32 -24.02
CA GLY A 173 0.25 16.79 -24.27
C GLY A 173 -0.63 16.74 -23.02
N LEU A 174 -0.05 16.41 -21.86
CA LEU A 174 -0.76 16.42 -20.58
C LEU A 174 -1.01 17.85 -20.10
N ARG A 175 -0.04 18.75 -20.25
CA ARG A 175 -0.17 20.16 -19.87
C ARG A 175 -1.35 20.83 -20.57
N ASN A 176 -1.47 20.66 -21.89
CA ASN A 176 -2.56 21.21 -22.71
C ASN A 176 -3.94 20.69 -22.29
N CYS A 177 -4.02 19.43 -21.84
CA CYS A 177 -5.25 18.87 -21.28
C CYS A 177 -5.56 19.47 -19.90
N LEU A 178 -4.56 19.64 -19.05
CA LEU A 178 -4.71 20.18 -17.70
C LEU A 178 -5.06 21.67 -17.69
N GLU A 179 -4.73 22.44 -18.72
CA GLU A 179 -5.19 23.83 -18.87
C GLU A 179 -6.71 23.95 -18.92
N LYS A 180 -7.42 22.87 -19.28
CA LYS A 180 -8.88 22.80 -19.36
C LYS A 180 -9.54 22.27 -18.08
N ILE A 181 -8.75 22.01 -17.04
CA ILE A 181 -9.21 21.51 -15.75
C ILE A 181 -9.18 22.66 -14.75
N ASP A 182 -10.26 22.85 -14.00
CA ASP A 182 -10.30 23.74 -12.83
C ASP A 182 -10.53 22.94 -11.53
N LEU A 183 -10.53 23.61 -10.38
CA LEU A 183 -10.67 22.98 -9.06
C LEU A 183 -11.87 22.03 -8.93
N PRO A 184 -13.08 22.34 -9.46
CA PRO A 184 -14.23 21.42 -9.39
C PRO A 184 -14.03 20.12 -10.18
N ASP A 185 -13.18 20.13 -11.20
CA ASP A 185 -12.95 18.96 -12.07
C ASP A 185 -11.91 17.98 -11.48
N ILE A 186 -11.16 18.38 -10.45
CA ILE A 186 -10.11 17.56 -9.82
C ILE A 186 -10.58 16.15 -9.46
N PRO A 187 -11.78 15.87 -8.90
CA PRO A 187 -12.11 14.51 -8.53
C PRO A 187 -12.26 13.58 -9.77
N TRP A 188 -12.37 14.13 -10.99
CA TRP A 188 -12.34 13.34 -12.23
C TRP A 188 -10.96 12.72 -12.44
N ILE A 189 -9.89 13.46 -12.13
CA ILE A 189 -8.49 12.98 -12.19
C ILE A 189 -8.36 11.67 -11.41
N PHE A 190 -9.10 11.53 -10.33
CA PHE A 190 -9.08 10.38 -9.42
C PHE A 190 -10.11 9.28 -9.70
N LYS A 191 -10.90 9.42 -10.78
CA LYS A 191 -11.97 8.46 -11.15
C LYS A 191 -13.07 8.35 -10.08
N GLU A 192 -13.40 9.45 -9.42
CA GLU A 192 -14.54 9.50 -8.49
C GLU A 192 -15.88 9.41 -9.24
N LYS A 193 -16.80 8.59 -8.71
CA LYS A 193 -18.02 8.14 -9.42
C LYS A 193 -19.11 9.22 -9.58
N PHE A 194 -19.02 10.35 -8.86
CA PHE A 194 -20.13 11.29 -8.67
C PHE A 194 -19.97 12.65 -9.37
N ILE A 195 -19.22 12.72 -10.48
CA ILE A 195 -18.95 14.02 -11.16
C ILE A 195 -19.63 14.10 -12.52
N ALA A 196 -20.25 15.25 -12.77
CA ALA A 196 -21.07 15.55 -13.93
C ALA A 196 -20.30 16.02 -15.19
N SER A 197 -19.02 16.41 -15.11
CA SER A 197 -18.24 16.93 -16.25
C SER A 197 -17.01 16.08 -16.56
N LYS A 198 -17.11 15.20 -17.56
CA LYS A 198 -15.91 14.66 -18.23
C LYS A 198 -15.29 15.80 -19.06
N PRO A 199 -13.96 16.02 -19.01
CA PRO A 199 -13.33 17.01 -19.87
C PRO A 199 -13.54 16.66 -21.35
N ASN A 200 -13.84 17.66 -22.19
CA ASN A 200 -14.01 17.50 -23.65
C ASN A 200 -12.66 17.33 -24.40
N SER A 201 -11.71 16.61 -23.81
CA SER A 201 -10.40 16.35 -24.43
C SER A 201 -9.92 14.94 -24.14
N VAL A 202 -9.15 14.39 -25.08
CA VAL A 202 -8.51 13.08 -24.95
C VAL A 202 -7.19 13.26 -24.21
N PHE A 203 -7.10 12.75 -22.99
CA PHE A 203 -5.88 12.79 -22.19
C PHE A 203 -4.86 11.75 -22.69
N PRO A 204 -3.54 11.98 -22.51
CA PRO A 204 -2.52 11.01 -22.90
C PRO A 204 -2.71 9.64 -22.22
N LEU A 205 -2.47 8.55 -22.97
CA LEU A 205 -2.61 7.18 -22.47
C LEU A 205 -1.79 6.95 -21.18
N THR A 206 -0.56 7.46 -21.11
CA THR A 206 0.31 7.35 -19.92
C THR A 206 -0.36 7.91 -18.66
N PHE A 207 -1.08 9.02 -18.77
CA PHE A 207 -1.84 9.60 -17.65
C PHE A 207 -3.06 8.73 -17.30
N LEU A 208 -3.80 8.23 -18.31
CA LEU A 208 -4.96 7.37 -18.09
C LEU A 208 -4.56 6.05 -17.41
N CYS A 209 -3.42 5.47 -17.78
CA CYS A 209 -2.85 4.30 -17.11
C CYS A 209 -2.46 4.61 -15.66
N LEU A 210 -1.79 5.74 -15.39
CA LEU A 210 -1.46 6.17 -14.02
C LEU A 210 -2.73 6.33 -13.17
N ARG A 211 -3.75 6.98 -13.73
CA ARG A 211 -5.07 7.17 -13.12
C ARG A 211 -5.70 5.83 -12.77
N GLU A 212 -5.64 4.85 -13.66
CA GLU A 212 -6.19 3.51 -13.40
C GLU A 212 -5.42 2.78 -12.30
N ILE A 213 -4.09 2.80 -12.34
CA ILE A 213 -3.25 2.17 -11.30
C ILE A 213 -3.53 2.81 -9.93
N SER A 214 -3.58 4.13 -9.87
CA SER A 214 -3.90 4.87 -8.63
C SER A 214 -5.27 4.46 -8.10
N TYR A 215 -6.27 4.41 -8.99
CA TYR A 215 -7.63 3.99 -8.62
C TYR A 215 -7.66 2.55 -8.09
N MET A 216 -6.93 1.62 -8.71
CA MET A 216 -6.84 0.23 -8.23
C MET A 216 -6.22 0.14 -6.84
N ILE A 217 -5.11 0.83 -6.60
CA ILE A 217 -4.43 0.85 -5.28
C ILE A 217 -5.31 1.53 -4.23
N ARG A 218 -5.96 2.65 -4.57
CA ARG A 218 -6.91 3.31 -3.67
C ARG A 218 -8.13 2.43 -3.37
N SER A 219 -8.66 1.74 -4.37
CA SER A 219 -9.75 0.78 -4.20
C SER A 219 -9.34 -0.36 -3.28
N PHE A 220 -8.11 -0.88 -3.41
CA PHE A 220 -7.55 -1.85 -2.47
C PHE A 220 -7.45 -1.29 -1.06
N ARG A 221 -6.91 -0.07 -0.88
CA ARG A 221 -6.83 0.62 0.43
C ARG A 221 -8.21 0.79 1.08
N SER A 222 -9.25 1.05 0.30
CA SER A 222 -10.62 1.24 0.80
C SER A 222 -11.34 -0.07 1.15
N ARG A 223 -10.81 -1.24 0.77
CA ARG A 223 -11.35 -2.56 1.16
C ARG A 223 -10.95 -2.88 2.60
N ILE A 224 -11.37 -2.02 3.53
CA ILE A 224 -11.24 -2.29 4.96
C ILE A 224 -12.05 -3.54 5.23
N ASN A 225 -11.39 -4.62 5.67
CA ASN A 225 -12.09 -5.83 6.05
C ASN A 225 -12.88 -5.52 7.33
N ASN A 226 -14.15 -5.10 7.20
CA ASN A 226 -15.00 -4.74 8.35
C ASN A 226 -15.14 -5.93 9.31
N GLU A 227 -15.21 -7.10 8.70
CA GLU A 227 -14.85 -8.38 9.28
C GLU A 227 -13.35 -8.55 9.06
N LEU A 228 -12.51 -8.25 10.06
CA LEU A 228 -11.10 -8.64 10.04
C LEU A 228 -10.95 -10.18 10.11
N LEU A 229 -11.93 -10.94 9.64
CA LEU A 229 -11.96 -12.39 9.55
C LEU A 229 -11.39 -12.77 8.19
N PRO A 230 -10.08 -12.89 8.01
CA PRO A 230 -9.66 -13.67 6.88
C PRO A 230 -10.11 -15.11 7.12
N GLU A 231 -10.76 -15.69 6.13
CA GLU A 231 -10.91 -17.13 5.93
C GLU A 231 -9.53 -17.77 5.68
N PHE A 232 -8.57 -17.62 6.62
CA PHE A 232 -7.23 -18.17 6.45
C PHE A 232 -7.14 -19.66 6.84
N ASP A 233 -8.25 -20.33 7.18
CA ASP A 233 -8.32 -21.78 7.43
C ASP A 233 -9.74 -22.38 7.39
N GLY A 234 -10.73 -21.67 6.81
CA GLY A 234 -12.13 -22.15 6.78
C GLY A 234 -12.81 -22.33 8.15
N LYS A 235 -12.16 -21.91 9.24
CA LYS A 235 -12.72 -21.94 10.61
C LYS A 235 -13.26 -20.57 10.97
N SER A 236 -14.52 -20.52 11.39
CA SER A 236 -15.13 -19.31 11.95
C SER A 236 -14.40 -18.87 13.22
N PHE A 237 -14.12 -17.57 13.33
CA PHE A 237 -13.54 -16.97 14.52
C PHE A 237 -14.53 -17.12 15.69
N ASN A 238 -14.14 -17.91 16.70
CA ASN A 238 -14.95 -18.09 17.89
C ASN A 238 -14.38 -17.25 19.05
N GLU A 239 -15.06 -16.16 19.38
CA GLU A 239 -14.67 -15.24 20.44
C GLU A 239 -14.70 -15.89 21.83
N ASN A 240 -15.59 -16.87 22.02
CA ASN A 240 -15.74 -17.59 23.28
C ASN A 240 -14.56 -18.54 23.57
N SER A 241 -13.69 -18.76 22.57
CA SER A 241 -12.45 -19.55 22.74
C SER A 241 -11.29 -18.75 23.35
N ILE A 242 -11.46 -17.45 23.63
CA ILE A 242 -10.41 -16.59 24.20
C ILE A 242 -10.57 -16.54 25.72
N PRO A 243 -9.77 -17.28 26.51
CA PRO A 243 -10.03 -17.46 27.94
C PRO A 243 -9.88 -16.18 28.77
N LYS A 244 -9.14 -15.18 28.24
CA LYS A 244 -8.75 -13.96 28.96
C LYS A 244 -9.44 -12.68 28.48
N LEU A 245 -10.30 -12.75 27.46
CA LEU A 245 -11.00 -11.58 26.94
C LEU A 245 -12.12 -11.16 27.91
N LYS A 246 -12.00 -9.96 28.48
CA LYS A 246 -12.97 -9.41 29.44
C LYS A 246 -13.67 -8.16 28.95
N HIS A 247 -12.99 -7.37 28.11
CA HIS A 247 -13.56 -6.16 27.51
C HIS A 247 -13.08 -5.96 26.07
N ARG A 248 -13.94 -5.39 25.23
CA ARG A 248 -13.58 -5.00 23.85
C ARG A 248 -13.50 -3.49 23.77
N PHE A 249 -12.28 -2.97 23.60
CA PHE A 249 -12.10 -1.54 23.42
C PHE A 249 -12.82 -1.06 22.15
N ARG A 250 -13.67 -0.03 22.30
CA ARG A 250 -14.40 0.58 21.18
C ARG A 250 -13.94 2.01 20.95
N GLN A 251 -13.63 2.38 19.71
CA GLN A 251 -13.25 3.75 19.35
C GLN A 251 -14.34 4.78 19.69
N LYS A 252 -15.61 4.34 19.67
CA LYS A 252 -16.80 5.15 19.97
C LYS A 252 -17.03 5.38 21.46
N LEU A 253 -16.22 4.77 22.33
CA LEU A 253 -16.30 4.87 23.79
C LEU A 253 -17.67 4.51 24.36
N THR A 254 -18.08 3.27 24.16
CA THR A 254 -19.42 2.79 24.56
C THR A 254 -19.52 2.43 26.04
N THR A 255 -18.40 2.35 26.75
CA THR A 255 -18.34 1.98 28.17
C THR A 255 -17.50 2.96 28.99
N SER A 256 -17.73 2.98 30.31
CA SER A 256 -16.89 3.74 31.25
C SER A 256 -15.42 3.34 31.17
N LEU A 257 -15.13 2.05 30.95
CA LEU A 257 -13.77 1.55 30.77
C LEU A 257 -13.12 2.11 29.49
N ASP A 258 -13.86 2.18 28.38
CA ASP A 258 -13.37 2.83 27.16
C ASP A 258 -13.00 4.29 27.42
N HIS A 259 -13.84 5.04 28.14
CA HIS A 259 -13.55 6.44 28.50
C HIS A 259 -12.28 6.59 29.35
N VAL A 260 -12.06 5.68 30.30
CA VAL A 260 -10.85 5.66 31.13
C VAL A 260 -9.61 5.38 30.27
N LEU A 261 -9.67 4.37 29.41
CA LEU A 261 -8.54 3.94 28.57
C LEU A 261 -8.24 4.94 27.45
N ALA A 262 -9.25 5.62 26.91
CA ALA A 262 -9.12 6.57 25.81
C ALA A 262 -8.78 8.01 26.24
N ARG A 263 -8.61 8.26 27.54
CA ARG A 263 -8.28 9.59 28.06
C ARG A 263 -6.98 10.11 27.43
N GLY A 264 -7.06 11.25 26.75
CA GLY A 264 -5.94 11.86 26.04
C GLY A 264 -5.65 11.28 24.65
N ILE A 265 -6.41 10.29 24.18
CA ILE A 265 -6.24 9.68 22.85
C ILE A 265 -7.15 10.38 21.85
N LYS A 266 -6.61 10.84 20.71
CA LYS A 266 -7.38 11.43 19.59
C LYS A 266 -8.12 10.35 18.79
N LEU A 267 -9.19 10.73 18.07
CA LEU A 267 -10.04 9.82 17.29
C LEU A 267 -9.23 8.88 16.37
N LYS A 268 -8.30 9.44 15.58
CA LYS A 268 -7.41 8.66 14.70
C LYS A 268 -6.70 7.53 15.45
N LYS A 269 -6.08 7.84 16.60
CA LYS A 269 -5.32 6.86 17.38
C LYS A 269 -6.25 5.82 18.04
N ARG A 270 -7.47 6.20 18.44
CA ARG A 270 -8.48 5.25 18.94
C ARG A 270 -8.91 4.26 17.86
N HIS A 271 -9.12 4.77 16.64
CA HIS A 271 -9.45 3.95 15.47
C HIS A 271 -8.36 2.92 15.20
N GLU A 272 -7.11 3.37 15.10
CA GLU A 272 -5.95 2.49 14.92
C GLU A 272 -5.84 1.42 16.01
N ILE A 273 -6.06 1.80 17.28
CA ILE A 273 -6.00 0.87 18.42
C ILE A 273 -7.12 -0.17 18.34
N GLU A 274 -8.38 0.21 18.12
CA GLU A 274 -9.48 -0.77 18.02
C GLU A 274 -9.21 -1.79 16.92
N ARG A 275 -8.75 -1.33 15.75
CA ARG A 275 -8.48 -2.20 14.59
C ARG A 275 -7.29 -3.12 14.85
N LEU A 276 -6.21 -2.62 15.47
CA LEU A 276 -5.07 -3.46 15.86
C LEU A 276 -5.40 -4.47 16.95
N CYS A 277 -6.21 -4.10 17.96
CA CYS A 277 -6.64 -5.06 18.98
C CYS A 277 -7.35 -6.26 18.34
N ARG A 278 -8.22 -6.04 17.35
CA ARG A 278 -8.88 -7.13 16.60
C ARG A 278 -7.88 -7.98 15.82
N LEU A 279 -6.91 -7.36 15.16
CA LEU A 279 -5.92 -8.09 14.39
C LEU A 279 -5.00 -8.94 15.29
N VAL A 280 -4.52 -8.37 16.40
CA VAL A 280 -3.71 -9.08 17.41
C VAL A 280 -4.47 -10.28 17.96
N LEU A 281 -5.76 -10.15 18.28
CA LEU A 281 -6.59 -11.27 18.75
C LEU A 281 -6.57 -12.46 17.77
N ILE A 282 -6.77 -12.17 16.48
CA ILE A 282 -6.84 -13.20 15.43
C ILE A 282 -5.48 -13.86 15.25
N SER A 283 -4.42 -13.06 15.23
CA SER A 283 -3.05 -13.58 15.17
C SER A 283 -2.71 -14.43 16.41
N MET A 284 -3.12 -14.02 17.60
CA MET A 284 -2.89 -14.76 18.85
C MET A 284 -3.60 -16.12 18.87
N GLN A 285 -4.82 -16.21 18.35
CA GLN A 285 -5.56 -17.48 18.29
C GLN A 285 -4.85 -18.55 17.47
N LYS A 286 -4.17 -18.17 16.38
CA LYS A 286 -3.36 -19.11 15.57
C LYS A 286 -2.25 -19.80 16.39
N TYR A 287 -1.82 -19.16 17.47
CA TYR A 287 -0.79 -19.65 18.38
C TYR A 287 -1.35 -19.90 19.79
N ARG A 288 -2.61 -20.36 19.89
CA ARG A 288 -3.27 -20.76 21.15
C ARG A 288 -3.25 -19.69 22.25
N ASN A 289 -3.07 -18.41 21.90
CA ASN A 289 -2.89 -17.28 22.82
C ASN A 289 -1.65 -17.39 23.73
N GLU A 290 -0.59 -18.03 23.25
CA GLU A 290 0.64 -18.29 24.02
C GLU A 290 1.79 -17.30 23.73
N LEU A 291 1.62 -16.38 22.77
CA LEU A 291 2.66 -15.40 22.44
C LEU A 291 2.68 -14.23 23.44
N GLU A 292 3.88 -13.73 23.73
CA GLU A 292 4.06 -12.42 24.36
C GLU A 292 4.24 -11.32 23.29
N ILE A 293 3.77 -10.11 23.56
CA ILE A 293 3.81 -9.00 22.60
C ILE A 293 5.06 -8.17 22.81
N ILE A 294 5.80 -7.89 21.73
CA ILE A 294 6.85 -6.87 21.70
C ILE A 294 6.34 -5.70 20.86
N ASP A 295 6.04 -4.57 21.52
CA ASP A 295 5.52 -3.34 20.92
C ASP A 295 6.65 -2.33 20.73
N PHE A 296 7.03 -2.14 19.47
CA PHE A 296 8.12 -1.28 19.03
C PHE A 296 7.62 0.15 18.76
N GLY A 297 8.35 1.16 19.25
CA GLY A 297 7.92 2.55 19.12
C GLY A 297 6.58 2.78 19.80
N SER A 298 6.43 2.20 21.00
CA SER A 298 5.16 2.12 21.73
C SER A 298 4.57 3.50 22.12
N GLY A 299 5.36 4.57 22.04
CA GLY A 299 4.97 5.92 22.41
C GLY A 299 4.53 5.98 23.86
N LYS A 300 3.31 6.49 24.09
CA LYS A 300 2.70 6.53 25.44
C LYS A 300 2.04 5.20 25.88
N CYS A 301 2.36 4.10 25.20
CA CYS A 301 1.93 2.73 25.54
C CYS A 301 0.39 2.55 25.58
N HIS A 302 -0.36 3.31 24.78
CA HIS A 302 -1.83 3.22 24.77
C HIS A 302 -2.35 1.86 24.27
N LEU A 303 -1.79 1.35 23.18
CA LEU A 303 -2.19 0.08 22.58
C LEU A 303 -1.89 -1.10 23.52
N SER A 304 -0.64 -1.23 23.92
CA SER A 304 -0.20 -2.29 24.84
C SER A 304 -0.94 -2.27 26.19
N ARG A 305 -1.25 -1.09 26.74
CA ARG A 305 -2.07 -1.00 27.97
C ARG A 305 -3.48 -1.57 27.77
N ILE A 306 -4.10 -1.30 26.63
CA ILE A 306 -5.42 -1.85 26.28
C ILE A 306 -5.32 -3.37 26.05
N LEU A 307 -4.31 -3.84 25.31
CA LEU A 307 -4.05 -5.27 25.08
C LEU A 307 -3.85 -6.03 26.41
N SER A 308 -3.10 -5.46 27.35
CA SER A 308 -2.88 -6.10 28.64
C SER A 308 -4.11 -6.07 29.55
N LEU A 309 -4.77 -4.93 29.72
CA LEU A 309 -5.87 -4.79 30.67
C LEU A 309 -7.17 -5.44 30.19
N CYS A 310 -7.48 -5.36 28.89
CA CYS A 310 -8.76 -5.83 28.35
C CYS A 310 -8.70 -7.26 27.78
N TYR A 311 -7.52 -7.66 27.28
CA TYR A 311 -7.33 -8.95 26.60
C TYR A 311 -6.40 -9.91 27.35
N GLY A 312 -5.76 -9.47 28.44
CA GLY A 312 -4.91 -10.32 29.28
C GLY A 312 -3.58 -10.72 28.65
N TYR A 313 -3.14 -10.01 27.60
CA TYR A 313 -1.87 -10.28 26.93
C TYR A 313 -0.70 -9.64 27.66
N LYS A 314 0.40 -10.38 27.75
CA LYS A 314 1.66 -9.85 28.29
C LYS A 314 2.37 -9.05 27.20
N ALA A 315 2.60 -7.77 27.46
CA ALA A 315 3.20 -6.85 26.51
C ALA A 315 4.47 -6.20 27.06
N HIS A 316 5.47 -6.11 26.20
CA HIS A 316 6.73 -5.44 26.44
C HIS A 316 6.91 -4.32 25.42
N CYS A 317 7.20 -3.13 25.91
CA CYS A 317 7.20 -1.91 25.13
C CYS A 317 8.60 -1.34 25.05
N ILE A 318 9.06 -1.10 23.82
CA ILE A 318 10.32 -0.42 23.51
C ILE A 318 10.00 1.00 23.06
N GLU A 319 10.64 1.99 23.67
CA GLU A 319 10.52 3.40 23.31
C GLU A 319 11.85 4.11 23.53
N ALA A 320 12.20 5.05 22.66
CA ALA A 320 13.46 5.80 22.74
C ALA A 320 13.26 7.21 23.34
N ASP A 321 12.10 7.82 23.14
CA ASP A 321 11.80 9.19 23.57
C ASP A 321 11.34 9.27 25.03
N ASP A 322 12.03 10.09 25.82
CA ASP A 322 11.74 10.28 27.25
C ASP A 322 10.36 10.87 27.53
N ASN A 323 9.85 11.76 26.67
CA ASN A 323 8.54 12.37 26.86
C ASN A 323 7.43 11.33 26.67
N ASN A 324 7.62 10.40 25.74
CA ASN A 324 6.72 9.28 25.51
C ASN A 324 6.71 8.32 26.70
N ILE A 325 7.88 7.93 27.22
CA ILE A 325 7.99 7.02 28.37
C ILE A 325 7.38 7.65 29.63
N ASN A 326 7.77 8.88 29.96
CA ASN A 326 7.22 9.60 31.11
C ASN A 326 5.70 9.79 30.96
N GLY A 327 5.24 10.12 29.74
CA GLY A 327 3.82 10.19 29.41
C GLY A 327 3.10 8.85 29.61
N ALA A 328 3.74 7.72 29.28
CA ALA A 328 3.20 6.39 29.51
C ALA A 328 3.05 6.08 31.01
N ILE A 329 4.06 6.38 31.82
CA ILE A 329 4.05 6.18 33.28
C ILE A 329 2.94 7.01 33.94
N VAL A 330 2.83 8.29 33.59
CA VAL A 330 1.77 9.16 34.10
C VAL A 330 0.38 8.63 33.71
N GLN A 331 0.23 8.11 32.49
CA GLN A 331 -1.03 7.54 32.05
C GLN A 331 -1.36 6.25 32.80
N ASP A 332 -0.39 5.37 33.07
CA ASP A 332 -0.59 4.15 33.86
C ASP A 332 -1.13 4.48 35.26
N TYR A 333 -0.50 5.45 35.94
CA TYR A 333 -0.97 5.90 37.26
C TYR A 333 -2.42 6.41 37.19
N LYS A 334 -2.74 7.25 36.20
CA LYS A 334 -4.09 7.79 36.01
C LYS A 334 -5.11 6.70 35.72
N THR A 335 -4.75 5.71 34.91
CA THR A 335 -5.60 4.56 34.59
C THR A 335 -5.82 3.71 35.83
N MET A 336 -4.76 3.30 36.54
CA MET A 336 -4.86 2.51 37.78
C MET A 336 -5.73 3.19 38.84
N LYS A 337 -5.51 4.49 39.08
CA LYS A 337 -6.30 5.27 40.03
C LYS A 337 -7.77 5.34 39.65
N ALA A 338 -8.08 5.41 38.35
CA ALA A 338 -9.46 5.34 37.88
C ALA A 338 -10.05 3.94 38.12
N LEU A 339 -9.35 2.88 37.72
CA LEU A 339 -9.83 1.50 37.85
C LEU A 339 -10.09 1.08 39.30
N MET A 340 -9.27 1.52 40.27
CA MET A 340 -9.51 1.30 41.70
C MET A 340 -10.86 1.85 42.18
N LYS A 341 -11.34 2.95 41.59
CA LYS A 341 -12.64 3.54 41.93
C LYS A 341 -13.82 2.79 41.29
N PHE A 342 -13.60 2.15 40.15
CA PHE A 342 -14.67 1.52 39.36
C PHE A 342 -14.95 0.04 39.72
N ARG A 343 -14.10 -0.64 40.52
CA ARG A 343 -14.18 -2.09 40.81
C ARG A 343 -14.60 -2.93 39.58
N PRO A 344 -13.83 -2.88 38.48
CA PRO A 344 -14.27 -3.42 37.19
C PRO A 344 -14.28 -4.96 37.19
N LYS A 345 -15.43 -5.55 36.85
CA LYS A 345 -15.57 -6.98 36.52
C LYS A 345 -15.02 -7.31 35.12
N ASP A 346 -14.82 -6.28 34.30
CA ASP A 346 -14.46 -6.36 32.88
C ASP A 346 -12.94 -6.24 32.63
N LEU A 347 -12.12 -6.27 33.68
CA LEU A 347 -10.66 -6.36 33.55
C LEU A 347 -10.23 -7.82 33.51
N SER A 348 -9.23 -8.09 32.67
CA SER A 348 -8.45 -9.32 32.74
C SER A 348 -7.44 -9.25 33.87
N ASP A 349 -6.97 -10.40 34.36
CA ASP A 349 -5.88 -10.52 35.34
C ASP A 349 -4.50 -10.19 34.73
N GLY A 350 -4.47 -9.38 33.66
CA GLY A 350 -3.27 -8.98 32.94
C GLY A 350 -2.42 -7.97 33.72
N GLU A 351 -1.11 -8.14 33.65
CA GLU A 351 -0.13 -7.21 34.22
C GLU A 351 -0.01 -5.93 33.37
N MET A 352 0.38 -4.82 33.98
CA MET A 352 0.73 -3.61 33.22
C MET A 352 1.91 -3.88 32.28
N PRO A 353 1.93 -3.30 31.06
CA PRO A 353 3.01 -3.53 30.11
C PRO A 353 4.37 -3.14 30.68
N ARG A 354 5.37 -4.01 30.50
CA ARG A 354 6.77 -3.71 30.85
C ARG A 354 7.30 -2.70 29.85
N LYS A 355 7.94 -1.62 30.33
CA LYS A 355 8.47 -0.55 29.48
C LYS A 355 9.98 -0.53 29.59
N VAL A 356 10.66 -0.43 28.46
CA VAL A 356 12.11 -0.30 28.39
C VAL A 356 12.45 0.92 27.53
N LYS A 357 13.29 1.79 28.09
CA LYS A 357 13.92 2.88 27.34
C LYS A 357 15.06 2.30 26.54
N CYS A 358 14.96 2.34 25.21
CA CYS A 358 16.02 1.85 24.34
C CYS A 358 15.89 2.49 22.96
N PHE A 359 17.00 3.07 22.49
CA PHE A 359 17.18 3.38 21.08
C PHE A 359 17.80 2.14 20.43
N LEU A 360 17.11 1.55 19.45
CA LEU A 360 17.52 0.29 18.86
C LEU A 360 18.62 0.48 17.82
N GLU A 361 19.73 -0.22 18.04
CA GLU A 361 20.87 -0.33 17.13
C GLU A 361 20.91 -1.71 16.47
N SER A 362 21.66 -1.87 15.37
CA SER A 362 21.70 -3.13 14.60
C SER A 362 22.22 -4.34 15.40
N THR A 363 23.01 -4.10 16.45
CA THR A 363 23.55 -5.13 17.35
C THR A 363 22.58 -5.57 18.44
N ASP A 364 21.50 -4.82 18.67
CA ASP A 364 20.54 -5.12 19.72
C ASP A 364 19.75 -6.39 19.45
N ARG A 365 19.36 -7.06 20.53
CA ARG A 365 18.61 -8.33 20.50
C ARG A 365 17.53 -8.29 21.57
N ILE A 366 16.32 -8.73 21.23
CA ILE A 366 15.15 -8.71 22.12
C ILE A 366 15.42 -9.46 23.42
N GLU A 367 16.08 -10.60 23.35
CA GLU A 367 16.41 -11.45 24.50
C GLU A 367 17.31 -10.71 25.51
N LYS A 368 18.24 -9.88 25.02
CA LYS A 368 19.12 -9.07 25.87
C LYS A 368 18.40 -7.87 26.47
N ILE A 369 17.59 -7.17 25.67
CA ILE A 369 16.84 -5.98 26.10
C ILE A 369 15.92 -6.30 27.28
N PHE A 370 15.28 -7.46 27.26
CA PHE A 370 14.31 -7.85 28.30
C PHE A 370 14.88 -8.81 29.34
N ASP A 371 16.18 -9.15 29.31
CA ASP A 371 16.82 -10.14 30.20
C ASP A 371 16.02 -11.45 30.28
N VAL A 372 15.72 -12.02 29.12
CA VAL A 372 14.83 -13.18 29.01
C VAL A 372 15.61 -14.46 29.28
N LYS A 373 15.43 -15.05 30.46
CA LYS A 373 16.12 -16.28 30.89
C LYS A 373 15.56 -17.58 30.31
N THR A 374 14.33 -17.57 29.79
CA THR A 374 13.65 -18.74 29.21
C THR A 374 13.14 -18.42 27.81
N PRO A 375 13.24 -19.34 26.82
CA PRO A 375 12.70 -19.09 25.49
C PRO A 375 11.22 -18.72 25.56
N LYS A 376 10.84 -17.65 24.88
CA LYS A 376 9.46 -17.17 24.77
C LYS A 376 9.11 -17.03 23.30
N SER A 377 7.85 -17.22 22.95
CA SER A 377 7.37 -16.97 21.59
C SER A 377 6.76 -15.58 21.50
N TYR A 378 7.05 -14.85 20.43
CA TYR A 378 6.71 -13.44 20.31
C TYR A 378 5.78 -13.13 19.13
N LEU A 379 4.88 -12.17 19.39
CA LEU A 379 4.24 -11.35 18.37
C LEU A 379 4.94 -9.99 18.35
N PHE A 380 5.49 -9.61 17.22
CA PHE A 380 6.06 -8.29 16.99
C PHE A 380 4.99 -7.33 16.49
N LEU A 381 4.90 -6.19 17.16
CA LEU A 381 3.87 -5.18 16.93
C LEU A 381 4.52 -3.81 16.75
N GLY A 382 4.12 -3.07 15.73
CA GLY A 382 4.55 -1.67 15.56
C GLY A 382 3.45 -0.84 14.92
N LEU A 383 2.76 -0.01 15.70
CA LEU A 383 1.66 0.82 15.18
C LEU A 383 2.14 2.11 14.49
N HIS A 384 3.27 2.67 14.91
CA HIS A 384 3.91 3.81 14.22
C HIS A 384 5.42 3.57 14.18
N ALA A 385 5.85 2.45 13.59
CA ALA A 385 7.26 2.25 13.30
C ALA A 385 7.67 3.23 12.19
N CYS A 386 8.45 4.25 12.55
CA CYS A 386 8.80 5.35 11.66
C CYS A 386 10.25 5.21 11.17
N GLY A 387 10.48 5.45 9.88
CA GLY A 387 11.81 5.41 9.27
C GLY A 387 12.51 4.05 9.45
N SER A 388 13.79 4.10 9.79
CA SER A 388 14.67 2.95 10.00
C SER A 388 14.18 1.92 11.03
N LEU A 389 13.29 2.30 11.96
CA LEU A 389 12.72 1.36 12.92
C LEU A 389 11.92 0.24 12.23
N SER A 390 11.20 0.54 11.14
CA SER A 390 10.47 -0.50 10.39
C SER A 390 11.42 -1.55 9.82
N ASN A 391 12.55 -1.12 9.24
CA ASN A 391 13.55 -2.00 8.67
C ASN A 391 14.21 -2.87 9.75
N TRP A 392 14.54 -2.27 10.90
CA TRP A 392 15.07 -3.01 12.04
C TRP A 392 14.09 -4.10 12.52
N ILE A 393 12.79 -3.78 12.63
CA ILE A 393 11.77 -4.77 13.03
C ILE A 393 11.64 -5.88 12.00
N LEU A 394 11.68 -5.57 10.71
CA LEU A 394 11.63 -6.57 9.63
C LEU A 394 12.85 -7.50 9.68
N GLU A 395 14.05 -6.96 9.89
CA GLU A 395 15.29 -7.74 10.02
C GLU A 395 15.30 -8.58 11.30
N GLU A 396 14.93 -8.01 12.45
CA GLU A 396 14.78 -8.75 13.71
C GLU A 396 13.73 -9.86 13.54
N PHE A 397 12.57 -9.58 12.95
CA PHE A 397 11.57 -10.60 12.68
C PHE A 397 12.12 -11.70 11.79
N ALA A 398 12.83 -11.38 10.70
CA ALA A 398 13.41 -12.39 9.81
C ALA A 398 14.40 -13.32 10.56
N ARG A 399 15.30 -12.75 11.37
CA ARG A 399 16.39 -13.50 12.03
C ARG A 399 16.02 -14.14 13.37
N ASN A 400 14.99 -13.65 14.05
CA ASN A 400 14.63 -14.11 15.39
C ASN A 400 13.81 -15.41 15.32
N SER A 401 14.34 -16.50 15.85
CA SER A 401 13.68 -17.81 15.87
C SER A 401 12.51 -17.90 16.86
N ASN A 402 12.46 -16.97 17.81
CA ASN A 402 11.41 -16.86 18.82
C ASN A 402 10.24 -15.97 18.37
N SER A 403 10.37 -15.24 17.26
CA SER A 403 9.27 -14.44 16.71
C SER A 403 8.42 -15.28 15.74
N ASN A 404 7.10 -15.29 15.95
CA ASN A 404 6.18 -16.14 15.20
C ASN A 404 5.21 -15.33 14.33
N CYS A 405 4.86 -14.13 14.78
CA CYS A 405 3.92 -13.25 14.08
C CYS A 405 4.43 -11.81 14.05
N LEU A 406 4.24 -11.13 12.92
CA LEU A 406 4.51 -9.72 12.73
C LEU A 406 3.23 -8.98 12.36
N ILE A 407 2.97 -7.85 13.02
CA ILE A 407 1.96 -6.86 12.65
C ILE A 407 2.62 -5.48 12.66
N LEU A 408 2.87 -4.91 11.49
CA LEU A 408 3.68 -3.70 11.33
C LEU A 408 2.97 -2.65 10.46
N ALA A 409 2.71 -1.48 11.03
CA ALA A 409 2.29 -0.27 10.33
C ALA A 409 3.50 0.65 10.09
N CYS A 410 3.92 0.75 8.84
CA CYS A 410 4.94 1.71 8.41
C CYS A 410 4.27 3.04 8.09
N CYS A 411 4.73 4.17 8.67
CA CYS A 411 3.94 5.41 8.60
C CYS A 411 4.71 6.72 8.38
N CYS A 412 6.04 6.68 8.35
CA CYS A 412 6.91 7.86 8.24
C CYS A 412 8.06 7.61 7.24
N TYR A 413 7.78 7.70 5.94
CA TYR A 413 8.79 7.43 4.91
C TYR A 413 9.80 8.58 4.74
N MET A 414 9.41 9.80 5.12
CA MET A 414 10.13 11.05 4.89
C MET A 414 11.26 11.37 5.88
N ARG A 415 11.52 10.50 6.88
CA ARG A 415 12.68 10.73 7.76
C ARG A 415 13.97 10.54 6.95
N LYS A 416 14.99 11.36 7.25
CA LYS A 416 16.31 11.32 6.57
C LYS A 416 16.87 9.89 6.49
N GLU A 417 16.58 9.07 7.50
CA GLU A 417 16.91 7.66 7.55
C GLU A 417 15.64 6.80 7.38
N LEU A 418 15.33 6.44 6.12
CA LEU A 418 14.36 5.37 5.84
C LEU A 418 14.90 3.98 6.23
N GLY A 419 16.14 3.88 6.73
CA GLY A 419 16.85 2.61 6.84
C GLY A 419 17.30 2.10 5.45
N PRO A 420 17.82 0.87 5.36
CA PRO A 420 18.23 0.29 4.09
C PRO A 420 17.03 0.14 3.14
N PHE A 421 17.08 0.80 1.99
CA PHE A 421 16.14 0.61 0.89
C PHE A 421 16.89 0.49 -0.44
N PRO A 422 16.53 -0.46 -1.32
CA PRO A 422 15.56 -1.53 -1.11
C PRO A 422 16.04 -2.58 -0.10
N MET A 423 15.10 -3.26 0.56
CA MET A 423 15.38 -4.41 1.43
C MET A 423 15.41 -5.73 0.65
N SER A 424 14.54 -5.91 -0.33
CA SER A 424 14.45 -7.16 -1.08
C SER A 424 15.63 -7.37 -2.02
N ASP A 425 16.08 -8.61 -2.15
CA ASP A 425 17.07 -8.99 -3.16
C ASP A 425 16.53 -8.79 -4.57
N CYS A 426 15.20 -8.86 -4.73
CA CYS A 426 14.49 -8.49 -5.95
C CYS A 426 14.89 -7.11 -6.48
N LEU A 427 14.83 -6.06 -5.66
CA LEU A 427 15.15 -4.70 -6.08
C LEU A 427 16.63 -4.32 -5.88
N LYS A 428 17.36 -4.97 -4.96
CA LYS A 428 18.81 -4.72 -4.77
C LYS A 428 19.63 -5.04 -6.02
N ARG A 429 19.18 -5.98 -6.85
CA ARG A 429 19.81 -6.25 -8.15
C ARG A 429 19.59 -5.05 -9.07
N LYS A 430 20.64 -4.27 -9.32
CA LYS A 430 20.59 -3.02 -10.13
C LYS A 430 19.94 -3.16 -11.51
N LYS A 431 20.00 -4.34 -12.15
CA LYS A 431 19.31 -4.59 -13.43
C LYS A 431 17.79 -4.57 -13.30
N ASP A 432 17.27 -4.88 -12.12
CA ASP A 432 15.85 -5.07 -11.83
C ASP A 432 15.19 -3.81 -11.27
N ASN A 433 15.95 -2.82 -10.75
CA ASN A 433 15.41 -1.58 -10.20
C ASN A 433 15.78 -0.35 -11.03
N LYS A 434 14.79 0.26 -11.69
CA LYS A 434 14.97 1.50 -12.49
C LYS A 434 14.64 2.77 -11.71
N PHE A 435 13.84 2.68 -10.66
CA PHE A 435 13.41 3.82 -9.86
C PHE A 435 14.29 4.04 -8.63
N LEU A 436 14.72 5.29 -8.45
CA LEU A 436 15.41 5.74 -7.25
C LEU A 436 14.41 6.38 -6.29
N LEU A 437 14.30 5.83 -5.07
CA LEU A 437 13.42 6.37 -4.04
C LEU A 437 14.09 7.57 -3.32
N THR A 438 13.92 8.76 -3.90
CA THR A 438 14.39 10.07 -3.40
C THR A 438 13.67 10.52 -2.13
N LEU A 439 14.16 11.59 -1.49
CA LEU A 439 13.53 12.15 -0.29
C LEU A 439 12.15 12.75 -0.61
N GLU A 440 12.03 13.39 -1.77
CA GLU A 440 10.82 13.99 -2.33
C GLU A 440 9.76 12.92 -2.58
N ALA A 441 10.14 11.79 -3.18
CA ALA A 441 9.22 10.67 -3.39
C ALA A 441 8.75 10.07 -2.06
N ARG A 442 9.64 9.96 -1.06
CA ARG A 442 9.28 9.49 0.30
C ARG A 442 8.34 10.45 1.02
N GLU A 443 8.55 11.75 0.85
CA GLU A 443 7.66 12.78 1.37
C GLU A 443 6.28 12.67 0.74
N LEU A 444 6.23 12.51 -0.59
CA LEU A 444 5.00 12.33 -1.34
C LEU A 444 4.23 11.08 -0.93
N ALA A 445 4.92 9.97 -0.63
CA ALA A 445 4.29 8.74 -0.12
C ALA A 445 3.51 8.96 1.20
N CYS A 446 3.77 10.05 1.93
CA CYS A 446 3.07 10.37 3.16
C CYS A 446 1.79 11.20 2.94
N HIS A 447 1.51 11.64 1.71
CA HIS A 447 0.36 12.47 1.36
C HIS A 447 -0.91 11.63 1.22
N ALA A 448 -2.05 12.24 1.56
CA ALA A 448 -3.34 11.56 1.60
C ALA A 448 -4.29 12.18 0.58
N VAL A 449 -4.90 11.33 -0.25
CA VAL A 449 -5.82 11.75 -1.32
C VAL A 449 -7.21 12.06 -0.76
N GLU A 450 -7.65 11.26 0.21
CA GLU A 450 -9.03 11.24 0.71
C GLU A 450 -9.44 12.60 1.29
N LYS A 451 -8.63 13.17 2.19
CA LYS A 451 -8.91 14.48 2.80
C LYS A 451 -8.83 15.65 1.83
N PHE A 452 -8.05 15.50 0.76
CA PHE A 452 -7.97 16.51 -0.29
C PHE A 452 -9.25 16.50 -1.13
N LEU A 453 -9.76 15.30 -1.46
CA LEU A 453 -11.03 15.14 -2.17
C LEU A 453 -12.23 15.55 -1.33
N ASP A 454 -12.26 15.24 -0.02
CA ASP A 454 -13.36 15.64 0.88
C ASP A 454 -13.62 17.15 0.86
N LYS A 455 -12.55 17.96 0.77
CA LYS A 455 -12.68 19.42 0.66
C LYS A 455 -13.36 19.84 -0.64
N ILE A 456 -13.02 19.19 -1.75
CA ILE A 456 -13.55 19.52 -3.08
C ILE A 456 -15.01 19.08 -3.18
N ILE A 457 -15.30 17.85 -2.75
CA ILE A 457 -16.66 17.30 -2.72
C ILE A 457 -17.55 18.10 -1.76
N GLY A 458 -16.99 18.57 -0.64
CA GLY A 458 -17.65 19.46 0.31
C GLY A 458 -17.77 20.93 -0.15
N ASN A 459 -17.36 21.25 -1.38
CA ASN A 459 -17.36 22.60 -1.96
C ASN A 459 -16.53 23.66 -1.20
N ASP A 460 -15.49 23.23 -0.48
CA ASP A 460 -14.51 24.08 0.20
C ASP A 460 -13.30 24.38 -0.71
N LEU A 461 -13.58 24.89 -1.90
CA LEU A 461 -12.57 25.16 -2.94
C LEU A 461 -11.60 26.29 -2.53
N ASP A 462 -12.08 27.28 -1.80
CA ASP A 462 -11.26 28.41 -1.32
C ASP A 462 -10.14 27.94 -0.39
N SER A 463 -10.35 26.86 0.37
CA SER A 463 -9.29 26.31 1.21
C SER A 463 -8.09 25.78 0.42
N LEU A 464 -8.26 25.47 -0.88
CA LEU A 464 -7.18 24.98 -1.75
C LEU A 464 -6.20 26.07 -2.16
N ARG A 465 -6.57 27.35 -2.03
CA ARG A 465 -5.68 28.48 -2.29
C ARG A 465 -4.41 28.44 -1.42
N ILE A 466 -4.46 27.73 -0.29
CA ILE A 466 -3.28 27.50 0.57
C ILE A 466 -2.11 26.88 -0.18
N HIS A 467 -2.36 26.01 -1.16
CA HIS A 467 -1.31 25.38 -1.95
C HIS A 467 -0.56 26.43 -2.77
N GLY A 468 -1.32 27.30 -3.45
CA GLY A 468 -0.74 28.39 -4.23
C GLY A 468 -0.09 29.46 -3.36
N TYR A 469 -0.70 29.85 -2.23
CA TYR A 469 -0.10 30.81 -1.30
C TYR A 469 1.21 30.27 -0.73
N ARG A 470 1.27 28.99 -0.35
CA ARG A 470 2.51 28.38 0.15
C ARG A 470 3.61 28.40 -0.92
N ALA A 471 3.28 28.14 -2.18
CA ALA A 471 4.24 28.18 -3.27
C ALA A 471 4.70 29.60 -3.65
N ALA A 472 3.78 30.58 -3.61
CA ALA A 472 4.13 31.99 -3.82
C ALA A 472 5.02 32.53 -2.68
N LEU A 473 4.76 32.12 -1.44
CA LEU A 473 5.64 32.43 -0.31
C LEU A 473 7.03 31.79 -0.49
N GLU A 474 7.13 30.57 -1.02
CA GLU A 474 8.44 29.97 -1.29
C GLU A 474 9.25 30.79 -2.31
N LEU A 475 8.60 31.36 -3.33
CA LEU A 475 9.25 32.27 -4.29
C LEU A 475 9.82 33.53 -3.62
N LEU A 476 9.12 34.06 -2.62
CA LEU A 476 9.61 35.18 -1.81
C LEU A 476 10.77 34.75 -0.91
N ILE A 477 10.69 33.57 -0.30
CA ILE A 477 11.74 33.03 0.57
C ILE A 477 13.00 32.75 -0.23
N GLU A 478 12.92 32.17 -1.42
CA GLU A 478 14.07 31.98 -2.32
C GLU A 478 14.81 33.30 -2.55
N LYS A 479 14.06 34.39 -2.74
CA LYS A 479 14.63 35.71 -3.04
C LYS A 479 15.23 36.42 -1.83
N TYR A 480 14.55 36.37 -0.68
CA TYR A 480 14.92 37.21 0.48
C TYR A 480 15.55 36.43 1.65
N ALA A 481 15.35 35.12 1.71
CA ALA A 481 15.88 34.25 2.76
C ALA A 481 16.13 32.82 2.22
N PRO A 482 16.99 32.61 1.20
CA PRO A 482 17.19 31.31 0.54
C PRO A 482 17.61 30.19 1.51
N GLN A 483 18.31 30.51 2.60
CA GLN A 483 18.66 29.59 3.68
C GLN A 483 17.45 29.03 4.45
N LYS A 484 16.25 29.59 4.24
CA LYS A 484 14.98 29.20 4.88
C LYS A 484 14.03 28.47 3.95
N ARG A 485 14.48 28.08 2.76
CA ARG A 485 13.72 27.18 1.90
C ARG A 485 13.31 25.91 2.64
N HIS A 486 12.13 25.40 2.30
CA HIS A 486 11.59 24.12 2.77
C HIS A 486 11.43 24.00 4.30
N VAL A 487 11.58 25.11 5.04
CA VAL A 487 11.41 25.09 6.49
C VAL A 487 9.93 24.88 6.85
N PRO A 488 9.62 24.03 7.86
CA PRO A 488 8.26 23.86 8.35
C PRO A 488 7.67 25.17 8.87
N MET A 489 6.47 25.50 8.39
CA MET A 489 5.74 26.71 8.78
C MET A 489 4.53 26.38 9.63
N ARG A 490 3.98 27.42 10.28
CA ARG A 490 2.73 27.30 11.03
C ARG A 490 1.59 26.89 10.09
N THR A 491 0.73 25.97 10.56
CA THR A 491 -0.53 25.68 9.86
C THR A 491 -1.48 26.87 9.96
N VAL A 492 -1.84 27.45 8.82
CA VAL A 492 -2.81 28.53 8.72
C VAL A 492 -4.20 27.96 8.42
N THR A 493 -5.21 28.38 9.17
CA THR A 493 -6.61 27.98 9.02
C THR A 493 -7.47 29.15 8.53
N ASN A 494 -8.70 28.88 8.09
CA ASN A 494 -9.65 29.87 7.57
C ASN A 494 -9.12 30.66 6.35
N ILE A 495 -8.50 29.94 5.41
CA ILE A 495 -7.88 30.53 4.21
C ILE A 495 -8.89 31.32 3.37
N SER A 496 -10.16 30.90 3.35
CA SER A 496 -11.24 31.61 2.66
C SER A 496 -11.50 33.04 3.17
N LYS A 497 -11.00 33.40 4.35
CA LYS A 497 -11.24 34.69 5.01
C LYS A 497 -10.00 35.59 5.08
N ILE A 498 -8.89 35.21 4.45
CA ILE A 498 -7.63 35.96 4.51
C ILE A 498 -7.03 36.15 3.13
N ASP A 499 -6.34 37.27 2.94
CA ASP A 499 -5.55 37.51 1.75
C ASP A 499 -4.17 36.84 1.84
N PHE A 500 -3.37 37.01 0.79
CA PHE A 500 -2.03 36.45 0.73
C PHE A 500 -1.09 37.05 1.80
N ILE A 501 -1.19 38.36 2.07
CA ILE A 501 -0.29 39.04 3.01
C ILE A 501 -0.55 38.54 4.43
N ASP A 502 -1.83 38.44 4.82
CA ASP A 502 -2.24 37.90 6.11
C ASP A 502 -1.90 36.42 6.25
N TYR A 503 -1.99 35.64 5.16
CA TYR A 503 -1.47 34.27 5.15
C TYR A 503 0.02 34.24 5.47
N VAL A 504 0.83 35.05 4.78
CA VAL A 504 2.28 35.10 4.98
C VAL A 504 2.63 35.45 6.42
N ARG A 505 2.05 36.53 6.96
CA ARG A 505 2.26 36.95 8.35
C ARG A 505 1.98 35.82 9.36
N ARG A 506 0.89 35.06 9.16
CA ARG A 506 0.53 33.93 10.03
C ARG A 506 1.44 32.72 9.82
N ALA A 507 1.89 32.46 8.60
CA ALA A 507 2.74 31.33 8.26
C ALA A 507 4.14 31.47 8.90
N ILE A 508 4.69 32.69 8.90
CA ILE A 508 6.05 33.01 9.38
C ILE A 508 6.10 33.64 10.78
N GLU A 509 4.97 33.73 11.50
CA GLU A 509 4.84 34.43 12.80
C GLU A 509 5.88 34.05 13.87
N ARG A 510 6.52 32.88 13.76
CA ARG A 510 7.55 32.39 14.70
C ARG A 510 8.94 32.28 14.06
N MET A 511 9.16 33.00 12.96
CA MET A 511 10.37 32.95 12.15
C MET A 511 10.90 34.37 12.00
N ASP A 512 11.49 34.89 13.09
CA ASP A 512 11.96 36.28 13.19
C ASP A 512 13.10 36.61 12.20
N ASP A 513 13.68 35.59 11.58
CA ASP A 513 14.75 35.67 10.59
C ASP A 513 14.27 35.70 9.13
N ILE A 514 12.95 35.64 8.90
CA ILE A 514 12.36 35.87 7.56
C ILE A 514 11.82 37.30 7.49
N ILE A 515 12.57 38.17 6.82
CA ILE A 515 12.19 39.58 6.59
C ILE A 515 11.80 39.75 5.13
N LEU A 516 10.53 40.07 4.88
CA LEU A 516 9.99 40.29 3.54
C LEU A 516 9.58 41.76 3.38
N PRO A 517 10.14 42.51 2.41
CA PRO A 517 9.78 43.91 2.20
C PRO A 517 8.35 44.04 1.64
N ASN A 518 7.63 45.10 2.02
CA ASN A 518 6.22 45.26 1.63
C ASN A 518 6.05 45.37 0.10
N GLU A 519 7.04 45.93 -0.59
CA GLU A 519 7.09 46.07 -2.04
C GLU A 519 7.13 44.71 -2.74
N ALA A 520 7.65 43.67 -2.08
CA ALA A 520 7.69 42.32 -2.63
C ALA A 520 6.29 41.74 -2.89
N PHE A 521 5.30 42.11 -2.07
CA PHE A 521 3.91 41.67 -2.25
C PHE A 521 3.24 42.38 -3.44
N GLN A 522 3.77 43.52 -3.87
CA GLN A 522 3.23 44.34 -4.96
C GLN A 522 3.95 44.10 -6.29
N SER A 523 4.92 43.18 -6.36
CA SER A 523 5.62 42.92 -7.62
C SER A 523 4.69 42.32 -8.67
N ASP A 524 4.87 42.71 -9.94
CA ASP A 524 4.09 42.19 -11.07
C ASP A 524 4.08 40.66 -11.13
N SER A 525 5.20 40.04 -10.77
CA SER A 525 5.34 38.58 -10.69
C SER A 525 4.39 37.95 -9.67
N ILE A 526 4.33 38.49 -8.45
CA ILE A 526 3.46 37.97 -7.38
C ILE A 526 2.00 38.26 -7.71
N GLN A 527 1.67 39.47 -8.15
CA GLN A 527 0.30 39.83 -8.52
C GLN A 527 -0.22 38.93 -9.66
N LYS A 528 0.60 38.67 -10.69
CA LYS A 528 0.25 37.73 -11.77
C LYS A 528 0.00 36.32 -11.23
N ILE A 529 0.85 35.82 -10.33
CA ILE A 529 0.67 34.50 -9.70
C ILE A 529 -0.65 34.42 -8.95
N LEU A 530 -0.93 35.39 -8.08
CA LEU A 530 -2.12 35.42 -7.23
C LEU A 530 -3.41 35.45 -8.06
N ASN A 531 -3.40 36.20 -9.18
CA ASN A 531 -4.59 36.40 -10.01
C ASN A 531 -4.83 35.28 -11.03
N THR A 532 -3.78 34.63 -11.55
CA THR A 532 -3.92 33.73 -12.71
C THR A 532 -3.41 32.31 -12.49
N LYS A 533 -2.52 32.08 -11.51
CA LYS A 533 -1.84 30.78 -11.36
C LYS A 533 -2.08 30.08 -10.03
N ILE A 534 -2.79 30.71 -9.09
CA ILE A 534 -2.89 30.19 -7.72
C ILE A 534 -3.55 28.79 -7.65
N ASN A 535 -4.57 28.56 -8.47
CA ASN A 535 -5.29 27.27 -8.52
C ASN A 535 -4.47 26.19 -9.24
N ARG A 536 -3.55 26.57 -10.13
CA ARG A 536 -2.70 25.63 -10.87
C ARG A 536 -1.85 24.77 -9.95
N VAL A 537 -1.45 25.30 -8.80
CA VAL A 537 -0.67 24.57 -7.80
C VAL A 537 -1.48 23.42 -7.19
N ALA A 538 -2.79 23.60 -6.97
CA ALA A 538 -3.66 22.52 -6.47
C ALA A 538 -3.94 21.46 -7.54
N ILE A 539 -4.03 21.86 -8.81
CA ILE A 539 -4.17 20.92 -9.94
C ILE A 539 -2.88 20.10 -10.11
N PHE A 540 -1.70 20.73 -10.06
CA PHE A 540 -0.43 20.01 -10.07
C PHE A 540 -0.30 19.07 -8.87
N TYR A 541 -0.71 19.54 -7.68
CA TYR A 541 -0.75 18.71 -6.48
C TYR A 541 -1.64 17.48 -6.66
N SER A 542 -2.76 17.58 -7.37
CA SER A 542 -3.62 16.43 -7.67
C SER A 542 -2.91 15.34 -8.49
N LEU A 543 -2.01 15.71 -9.41
CA LEU A 543 -1.17 14.75 -10.14
C LEU A 543 -0.21 14.04 -9.19
N ARG A 544 0.43 14.79 -8.29
CA ARG A 544 1.30 14.20 -7.26
C ARG A 544 0.53 13.25 -6.36
N LEU A 545 -0.69 13.62 -5.99
CA LEU A 545 -1.58 12.78 -5.19
C LEU A 545 -2.04 11.51 -5.93
N LEU A 546 -2.09 11.49 -7.27
CA LEU A 546 -2.31 10.25 -8.01
C LEU A 546 -1.17 9.24 -7.80
N ILE A 547 0.07 9.70 -7.77
CA ILE A 547 1.23 8.81 -7.65
C ILE A 547 1.61 8.51 -6.19
N ALA A 548 1.28 9.38 -5.24
CA ALA A 548 1.51 9.19 -3.81
C ALA A 548 1.17 7.77 -3.27
N PRO A 549 -0.05 7.23 -3.47
CA PRO A 549 -0.38 5.89 -2.97
C PRO A 549 0.41 4.77 -3.66
N ILE A 550 0.90 5.00 -4.87
CA ILE A 550 1.72 4.06 -5.64
C ILE A 550 3.12 3.96 -5.03
N VAL A 551 3.70 5.10 -4.62
CA VAL A 551 5.02 5.13 -3.95
C VAL A 551 4.96 4.44 -2.59
N GLU A 552 3.93 4.73 -1.77
CA GLU A 552 3.73 4.03 -0.49
C GLU A 552 3.61 2.52 -0.69
N PHE A 553 2.80 2.10 -1.67
CA PHE A 553 2.62 0.69 -1.99
C PHE A 553 3.91 0.03 -2.47
N PHE A 554 4.70 0.71 -3.32
CA PHE A 554 6.00 0.22 -3.79
C PHE A 554 6.97 -0.05 -2.65
N ILE A 555 7.05 0.84 -1.65
CA ILE A 555 7.89 0.63 -0.46
C ILE A 555 7.41 -0.59 0.34
N LEU A 556 6.11 -0.70 0.57
CA LEU A 556 5.55 -1.83 1.31
C LEU A 556 5.73 -3.16 0.58
N MET A 557 5.62 -3.16 -0.74
CA MET A 557 5.86 -4.36 -1.56
C MET A 557 7.32 -4.81 -1.56
N ASP A 558 8.27 -3.88 -1.49
CA ASP A 558 9.68 -4.23 -1.27
C ASP A 558 9.88 -4.92 0.09
N TYR A 559 9.24 -4.41 1.14
CA TYR A 559 9.32 -4.99 2.48
C TYR A 559 8.62 -6.36 2.58
N GLU A 560 7.43 -6.49 1.99
CA GLU A 560 6.73 -7.78 1.85
C GLU A 560 7.61 -8.77 1.08
N ARG A 561 8.22 -8.33 -0.03
CA ARG A 561 9.09 -9.18 -0.84
C ARG A 561 10.32 -9.63 -0.08
N PHE A 562 10.95 -8.75 0.69
CA PHE A 562 12.06 -9.10 1.57
C PHE A 562 11.67 -10.22 2.54
N LEU A 563 10.49 -10.14 3.16
CA LEU A 563 9.99 -11.18 4.06
C LEU A 563 9.74 -12.51 3.31
N CYS A 564 9.13 -12.47 2.14
CA CYS A 564 8.90 -13.64 1.29
C CYS A 564 10.19 -14.30 0.75
N GLU A 565 11.32 -13.61 0.82
CA GLU A 565 12.64 -14.16 0.45
C GLU A 565 13.29 -14.94 1.61
N GLN A 566 12.76 -14.82 2.83
CA GLN A 566 13.28 -15.52 4.01
C GLN A 566 12.68 -16.92 4.14
N SER A 567 13.53 -17.94 4.28
CA SER A 567 13.09 -19.34 4.41
C SER A 567 12.22 -19.62 5.64
N SER A 568 12.40 -18.84 6.71
CA SER A 568 11.64 -18.98 7.95
C SER A 568 10.22 -18.40 7.91
N ILE A 569 9.87 -17.65 6.85
CA ILE A 569 8.60 -16.95 6.74
C ILE A 569 7.68 -17.72 5.80
N ARG A 570 6.54 -18.19 6.33
CA ARG A 570 5.56 -18.96 5.55
C ARG A 570 4.65 -18.06 4.72
N THR A 571 4.23 -16.94 5.31
CA THR A 571 3.33 -15.99 4.66
C THR A 571 3.69 -14.57 5.06
N ALA A 572 3.63 -13.65 4.10
CA ALA A 572 3.68 -12.22 4.33
C ALA A 572 2.67 -11.56 3.39
N GLN A 573 1.93 -10.58 3.89
CA GLN A 573 0.91 -9.86 3.12
C GLN A 573 0.79 -8.40 3.55
N ILE A 574 0.51 -7.53 2.59
CA ILE A 574 0.02 -6.18 2.83
C ILE A 574 -1.51 -6.21 2.99
N MET A 575 -2.05 -5.61 4.04
CA MET A 575 -3.49 -5.56 4.29
C MET A 575 -3.98 -4.17 4.66
N PRO A 576 -5.09 -3.67 4.07
CA PRO A 576 -5.78 -2.48 4.53
C PRO A 576 -6.49 -2.76 5.86
N VAL A 577 -6.03 -2.12 6.94
CA VAL A 577 -6.56 -2.34 8.30
C VAL A 577 -7.30 -1.12 8.82
N PHE A 578 -6.80 0.08 8.52
CA PHE A 578 -7.42 1.33 8.95
C PHE A 578 -8.31 1.94 7.87
N ASP A 579 -9.24 2.78 8.30
CA ASP A 579 -10.01 3.65 7.44
C ASP A 579 -9.11 4.76 6.90
N PRO A 580 -8.89 4.85 5.57
CA PRO A 580 -7.99 5.84 4.99
C PRO A 580 -8.45 7.29 5.21
N LEU A 581 -9.75 7.55 5.45
CA LEU A 581 -10.24 8.89 5.81
C LEU A 581 -9.77 9.31 7.21
N ILE A 582 -9.72 8.35 8.15
CA ILE A 582 -9.35 8.58 9.55
C ILE A 582 -7.82 8.49 9.73
N SER A 583 -7.22 7.42 9.21
CA SER A 583 -5.78 7.16 9.20
C SER A 583 -5.31 6.82 7.78
N PRO A 584 -4.80 7.80 7.02
CA PRO A 584 -4.42 7.59 5.62
C PRO A 584 -3.39 6.49 5.40
N ARG A 585 -2.43 6.33 6.33
CA ARG A 585 -1.42 5.26 6.30
C ARG A 585 -2.06 3.99 6.84
N ASN A 586 -2.85 3.35 5.98
CA ASN A 586 -3.85 2.37 6.37
C ASN A 586 -3.47 0.92 6.07
N LEU A 587 -2.34 0.73 5.40
CA LEU A 587 -1.79 -0.56 5.02
C LEU A 587 -0.82 -1.07 6.09
N LEU A 588 -0.96 -2.33 6.47
CA LEU A 588 -0.09 -3.02 7.43
C LEU A 588 0.56 -4.22 6.77
N LEU A 589 1.83 -4.47 7.12
CA LEU A 589 2.52 -5.71 6.83
C LEU A 589 2.22 -6.73 7.91
N ILE A 590 1.74 -7.89 7.50
CA ILE A 590 1.40 -9.01 8.39
C ILE A 590 2.16 -10.23 7.90
N ALA A 591 2.91 -10.87 8.79
CA ALA A 591 3.66 -12.08 8.45
C ALA A 591 3.61 -13.14 9.55
N TYR A 592 3.76 -14.39 9.13
CA TYR A 592 3.71 -15.57 9.99
C TYR A 592 4.86 -16.53 9.66
N LYS A 593 5.47 -17.08 10.70
CA LYS A 593 6.44 -18.18 10.63
C LYS A 593 5.81 -19.54 10.91
#